data_AF-A0A6L6PB66-F1
#
_entry.id   AF-A0A6L6PB66-F1
#
_cell.length_a   1.000
_cell.length_b   1.000
_cell.length_c   1.000
_cell.angle_alpha   90.00
_cell.angle_beta   90.00
_cell.angle_gamma   90.00
#
_symmetry.space_group_name_H-M   'P 1'
#
loop_
_entity.id
_entity.type
_entity.pdbx_description
1 polymer ?
#
loop_
_entity_poly.entity_id
_entity_poly.type
_entity_poly.pdbx_seq_one_letter_code
_entity_poly.pdbx_strand_id
1 'polypeptide(L)'
;MARTGLTKSQVRTTRDQLLAEGRYPSVDAVRHALGDTGSKSTIHKHLKELAEDDSSTGTRREDTARSLQTLVEQLADKLHDDAERRFNALLEEKDRELAELRRKVQQLSARIEELEIDADAELSHENGFGNFSNLFASSRSGQRDDTPFNVILAGGRSMTVDFDSPQIQLTPRVFQG
;
A
#
# COMPACT_ATOMS: atom_id res chain seq x y z
N MET A 1 -53.00 -52.62 -22.31
CA MET A 1 -53.64 -51.29 -22.26
C MET A 1 -53.20 -50.61 -20.98
N ALA A 2 -52.19 -49.72 -21.06
CA ALA A 2 -51.68 -49.02 -19.88
C ALA A 2 -52.71 -47.97 -19.45
N ARG A 3 -53.25 -48.11 -18.24
CA ARG A 3 -54.01 -47.06 -17.57
C ARG A 3 -53.05 -45.92 -17.25
N THR A 4 -52.87 -44.99 -18.19
CA THR A 4 -52.12 -43.75 -17.99
C THR A 4 -52.91 -42.87 -17.02
N GLY A 5 -52.73 -43.13 -15.73
CA GLY A 5 -53.23 -42.28 -14.66
C GLY A 5 -52.57 -40.90 -14.75
N LEU A 6 -53.35 -39.87 -14.48
CA LEU A 6 -52.89 -38.50 -14.29
C LEU A 6 -51.64 -38.47 -13.38
N THR A 7 -50.58 -37.80 -13.81
CA THR A 7 -49.32 -37.72 -13.06
C THR A 7 -49.19 -36.40 -12.30
N LYS A 8 -48.51 -36.42 -11.13
CA LYS A 8 -48.26 -35.22 -10.31
C LYS A 8 -47.48 -34.13 -11.08
N SER A 9 -46.58 -34.51 -12.00
CA SER A 9 -45.81 -33.58 -12.84
C SER A 9 -46.66 -32.83 -13.86
N GLN A 10 -47.67 -33.49 -14.46
CA GLN A 10 -48.63 -32.84 -15.36
C GLN A 10 -49.49 -31.81 -14.62
N VAL A 11 -49.96 -32.16 -13.42
CA VAL A 11 -50.70 -31.24 -12.55
C VAL A 11 -49.84 -30.03 -12.16
N ARG A 12 -48.56 -30.26 -11.84
CA ARG A 12 -47.59 -29.18 -11.52
C ARG A 12 -47.42 -28.22 -12.71
N THR A 13 -47.11 -28.75 -13.89
CA THR A 13 -46.86 -27.93 -15.09
C THR A 13 -48.09 -27.09 -15.45
N THR A 14 -49.28 -27.68 -15.37
CA THR A 14 -50.54 -26.99 -15.67
C THR A 14 -50.86 -25.91 -14.63
N ARG A 15 -50.63 -26.20 -13.35
CA ARG A 15 -50.76 -25.22 -12.27
C ARG A 15 -49.82 -24.03 -12.49
N ASP A 16 -48.57 -24.30 -12.83
CA ASP A 16 -47.55 -23.27 -13.03
C ASP A 16 -47.88 -22.41 -14.27
N GLN A 17 -48.43 -23.02 -15.32
CA GLN A 17 -48.93 -22.29 -16.49
C GLN A 17 -50.10 -21.38 -16.14
N LEU A 18 -51.09 -21.86 -15.38
CA LEU A 18 -52.23 -21.04 -14.93
C LEU A 18 -51.77 -19.87 -14.03
N LEU A 19 -50.79 -20.11 -13.16
CA LEU A 19 -50.18 -19.07 -12.34
C LEU A 19 -49.45 -18.01 -13.19
N ALA A 20 -48.71 -18.43 -14.23
CA ALA A 20 -48.05 -17.52 -15.16
C ALA A 20 -49.05 -16.68 -15.99
N GLU A 21 -50.23 -17.24 -16.28
CA GLU A 21 -51.36 -16.56 -16.91
C GLU A 21 -52.14 -15.64 -15.94
N GLY A 22 -51.74 -15.58 -14.66
CA GLY A 22 -52.39 -14.76 -13.62
C GLY A 22 -53.74 -15.32 -13.14
N ARG A 23 -54.07 -16.57 -13.47
CA ARG A 23 -55.33 -17.22 -13.09
C ARG A 23 -55.14 -18.10 -11.87
N TYR A 24 -56.08 -18.03 -10.92
CA TYR A 24 -56.02 -18.87 -9.72
C TYR A 24 -56.18 -20.36 -10.08
N PRO A 25 -55.23 -21.24 -9.71
CA PRO A 25 -55.27 -22.65 -10.05
C PRO A 25 -56.29 -23.38 -9.17
N SER A 26 -57.57 -23.28 -9.53
CA SER A 26 -58.63 -24.11 -8.94
C SER A 26 -58.62 -25.52 -9.52
N VAL A 27 -59.19 -26.48 -8.78
CA VAL A 27 -59.27 -27.89 -9.23
C VAL A 27 -59.94 -28.01 -10.60
N ASP A 28 -61.00 -27.22 -10.83
CA ASP A 28 -61.75 -27.25 -12.08
C ASP A 28 -60.99 -26.52 -13.21
N ALA A 29 -60.22 -25.46 -12.90
CA ALA A 29 -59.37 -24.77 -13.88
C ALA A 29 -58.22 -25.67 -14.37
N VAL A 30 -57.56 -26.37 -13.44
CA VAL A 30 -56.51 -27.34 -13.75
C VAL A 30 -57.08 -28.52 -14.54
N ARG A 31 -58.27 -29.00 -14.17
CA ARG A 31 -58.96 -30.08 -14.89
C ARG A 31 -59.31 -29.69 -16.33
N HIS A 32 -59.81 -28.48 -16.53
CA HIS A 32 -60.15 -27.99 -17.86
C HIS A 32 -58.90 -27.84 -18.74
N ALA A 33 -57.82 -27.28 -18.17
CA ALA A 33 -56.53 -27.15 -18.87
C ALA A 33 -55.87 -28.52 -19.17
N LEU A 34 -56.16 -29.55 -18.38
CA LEU A 34 -55.75 -30.94 -18.61
C LEU A 34 -56.68 -31.72 -19.57
N GLY A 35 -57.70 -31.07 -20.16
CA GLY A 35 -58.64 -31.71 -21.08
C GLY A 35 -59.63 -32.68 -20.41
N ASP A 36 -60.16 -32.29 -19.25
CA ASP A 36 -61.12 -33.06 -18.42
C ASP A 36 -60.60 -34.40 -17.90
N THR A 37 -59.27 -34.60 -17.95
CA THR A 37 -58.62 -35.80 -17.48
C THR A 37 -58.37 -35.79 -15.97
N GLY A 38 -58.65 -36.93 -15.32
CA GLY A 38 -58.50 -37.10 -13.88
C GLY A 38 -59.74 -36.72 -13.07
N SER A 39 -59.88 -37.35 -11.90
CA SER A 39 -60.98 -37.03 -10.97
C SER A 39 -60.66 -35.77 -10.16
N LYS A 40 -61.70 -35.01 -9.80
CA LYS A 40 -61.59 -33.82 -8.93
C LYS A 40 -60.83 -34.14 -7.63
N SER A 41 -61.04 -35.33 -7.06
CA SER A 41 -60.35 -35.81 -5.86
C SER A 41 -58.85 -36.05 -6.09
N THR A 42 -58.49 -36.68 -7.22
CA THR A 42 -57.08 -36.93 -7.57
C THR A 42 -56.31 -35.63 -7.82
N ILE A 43 -56.91 -34.69 -8.55
CA ILE A 43 -56.30 -33.37 -8.83
C ILE A 43 -56.13 -32.60 -7.51
N HIS A 44 -57.16 -32.59 -6.65
CA HIS A 44 -57.08 -31.93 -5.35
C HIS A 44 -55.97 -32.52 -4.46
N LYS A 45 -55.84 -33.86 -4.43
CA LYS A 45 -54.74 -34.53 -3.72
C LYS A 45 -53.38 -34.07 -4.23
N HIS A 46 -53.16 -34.09 -5.55
CA HIS A 46 -51.87 -33.67 -6.12
C HIS A 46 -51.57 -32.19 -5.92
N LEU A 47 -52.57 -31.30 -5.99
CA LEU A 47 -52.38 -29.87 -5.70
C LEU A 47 -51.97 -29.65 -4.24
N LYS A 48 -52.56 -30.39 -3.30
CA LYS A 48 -52.19 -30.32 -1.87
C LYS A 48 -50.76 -30.83 -1.64
N GLU A 49 -50.43 -32.00 -2.19
CA GLU A 49 -49.08 -32.55 -2.09
C GLU A 49 -48.01 -31.66 -2.76
N LEU A 50 -48.38 -30.89 -3.78
CA LEU A 50 -47.48 -29.91 -4.40
C LEU A 50 -47.27 -28.68 -3.52
N ALA A 51 -48.32 -28.19 -2.86
CA ALA A 51 -48.20 -27.08 -1.91
C ALA A 51 -47.33 -27.46 -0.69
N GLU A 52 -47.48 -28.68 -0.18
CA GLU A 52 -46.66 -29.22 0.92
C GLU A 52 -45.18 -29.37 0.49
N ASP A 53 -44.91 -29.92 -0.69
CA ASP A 53 -43.55 -30.02 -1.24
C ASP A 53 -42.91 -28.62 -1.43
N ASP A 54 -43.64 -27.67 -2.01
CA ASP A 54 -43.15 -26.32 -2.31
C ASP A 54 -42.84 -25.53 -1.01
N SER A 55 -43.65 -25.69 0.03
CA SER A 55 -43.37 -25.08 1.35
C SER A 55 -42.10 -25.66 1.99
N SER A 56 -41.93 -26.99 1.97
CA SER A 56 -40.75 -27.64 2.56
C SER A 56 -39.45 -27.33 1.80
N THR A 57 -39.53 -27.20 0.47
CA THR A 57 -38.39 -26.82 -0.37
C THR A 57 -38.07 -25.33 -0.27
N GLY A 58 -39.10 -24.49 -0.08
CA GLY A 58 -38.96 -23.07 0.23
C GLY A 58 -38.15 -22.85 1.50
N THR A 59 -38.51 -23.51 2.62
CA THR A 59 -37.78 -23.39 3.89
C THR A 59 -36.32 -23.84 3.76
N ARG A 60 -36.04 -24.98 3.10
CA ARG A 60 -34.65 -25.41 2.87
C ARG A 60 -33.86 -24.44 2.00
N ARG A 61 -34.51 -23.84 1.00
CA ARG A 61 -33.89 -22.82 0.14
C ARG A 61 -33.58 -21.55 0.94
N GLU A 62 -34.45 -21.14 1.84
CA GLU A 62 -34.19 -20.01 2.73
C GLU A 62 -33.05 -20.30 3.72
N ASP A 63 -33.03 -21.49 4.33
CA ASP A 63 -31.97 -21.86 5.28
C ASP A 63 -30.60 -21.93 4.59
N THR A 64 -30.55 -22.48 3.38
CA THR A 64 -29.32 -22.49 2.57
C THR A 64 -28.91 -21.08 2.14
N ALA A 65 -29.86 -20.21 1.75
CA ALA A 65 -29.56 -18.81 1.43
C ALA A 65 -29.00 -18.05 2.64
N ARG A 66 -29.59 -18.23 3.83
CA ARG A 66 -29.07 -17.63 5.07
C ARG A 66 -27.67 -18.14 5.39
N SER A 67 -27.43 -19.45 5.30
CA SER A 67 -26.11 -20.03 5.54
C SER A 67 -25.05 -19.50 4.56
N LEU A 68 -25.39 -19.36 3.28
CA LEU A 68 -24.50 -18.79 2.28
C LEU A 68 -24.21 -17.31 2.57
N GLN A 69 -25.23 -16.55 2.96
CA GLN A 69 -25.08 -15.15 3.31
C GLN A 69 -24.12 -14.99 4.50
N THR A 70 -24.29 -15.76 5.57
CA THR A 70 -23.37 -15.73 6.73
C THR A 70 -21.93 -16.07 6.33
N LEU A 71 -21.72 -17.04 5.44
CA LEU A 71 -20.38 -17.40 4.97
C LEU A 71 -19.75 -16.29 4.14
N VAL A 72 -20.53 -15.63 3.29
CA VAL A 72 -20.06 -14.50 2.48
C VAL A 72 -19.72 -13.31 3.36
N GLU A 73 -20.54 -13.01 4.36
CA GLU A 73 -20.27 -11.96 5.36
C GLU A 73 -18.95 -12.24 6.11
N GLN A 74 -18.78 -13.46 6.65
CA GLN A 74 -17.54 -13.86 7.31
C GLN A 74 -16.30 -13.78 6.41
N LEU A 75 -16.46 -14.08 5.12
CA LEU A 75 -15.37 -13.98 4.16
C LEU A 75 -15.04 -12.52 3.83
N ALA A 76 -16.06 -11.67 3.70
CA ALA A 76 -15.88 -10.24 3.48
C ALA A 76 -15.16 -9.59 4.66
N ASP A 77 -15.55 -9.93 5.90
CA ASP A 77 -14.90 -9.43 7.12
C ASP A 77 -13.41 -9.84 7.15
N LYS A 78 -13.11 -11.11 6.89
CA LYS A 78 -11.72 -11.61 6.84
C LYS A 78 -10.90 -10.92 5.75
N LEU A 79 -11.49 -10.69 4.58
CA LEU A 79 -10.80 -10.01 3.49
C LEU A 79 -10.53 -8.54 3.85
N HIS A 80 -11.45 -7.90 4.55
CA HIS A 80 -11.28 -6.53 5.02
C HIS A 80 -10.16 -6.45 6.06
N ASP A 81 -10.18 -7.34 7.06
CA ASP A 81 -9.12 -7.45 8.07
C ASP A 81 -7.74 -7.68 7.43
N ASP A 82 -7.65 -8.58 6.45
CA ASP A 82 -6.41 -8.86 5.73
C ASP A 82 -5.93 -7.65 4.92
N ALA A 83 -6.85 -6.92 4.29
CA ALA A 83 -6.54 -5.71 3.55
C ALA A 83 -6.04 -4.60 4.49
N GLU A 84 -6.70 -4.39 5.63
CA GLU A 84 -6.27 -3.43 6.65
C GLU A 84 -4.89 -3.78 7.21
N ARG A 85 -4.64 -5.06 7.51
CA ARG A 85 -3.31 -5.51 7.96
C ARG A 85 -2.22 -5.21 6.94
N ARG A 86 -2.47 -5.50 5.66
CA ARG A 86 -1.51 -5.22 4.57
C ARG A 86 -1.28 -3.72 4.43
N PHE A 87 -2.34 -2.93 4.52
CA PHE A 87 -2.25 -1.48 4.44
C PHE A 87 -1.45 -0.89 5.60
N ASN A 88 -1.71 -1.32 6.83
CA ASN A 88 -0.96 -0.89 8.00
C ASN A 88 0.51 -1.30 7.92
N ALA A 89 0.82 -2.51 7.45
CA ALA A 89 2.19 -2.95 7.24
C ALA A 89 2.93 -2.08 6.20
N LEU A 90 2.26 -1.72 5.11
CA LEU A 90 2.80 -0.81 4.10
C LEU A 90 3.02 0.60 4.66
N LEU A 91 2.09 1.12 5.46
CA LEU A 91 2.25 2.42 6.12
C LEU A 91 3.45 2.41 7.06
N GLU A 92 3.61 1.38 7.88
CA GLU A 92 4.79 1.25 8.76
C GLU A 92 6.09 1.19 7.97
N GLU A 93 6.12 0.48 6.84
CA GLU A 93 7.30 0.44 5.97
C GLU A 93 7.62 1.83 5.38
N LYS A 94 6.61 2.54 4.88
CA LYS A 94 6.76 3.90 4.37
C LYS A 94 7.23 4.87 5.46
N ASP A 95 6.70 4.76 6.68
CA ASP A 95 7.10 5.60 7.80
C ASP A 95 8.57 5.35 8.20
N ARG A 96 9.02 4.08 8.16
CA ARG A 96 10.44 3.74 8.36
C ARG A 96 11.32 4.34 7.27
N GLU A 97 10.93 4.21 6.01
CA GLU A 97 11.66 4.79 4.88
C GLU A 97 11.75 6.32 4.99
N LEU A 98 10.65 6.99 5.34
CA LEU A 98 10.62 8.43 5.58
C LEU A 98 11.51 8.84 6.77
N ALA A 99 11.52 8.06 7.85
CA ALA A 99 12.39 8.31 8.99
C ALA A 99 13.88 8.17 8.61
N GLU A 100 14.24 7.16 7.81
CA GLU A 100 15.60 7.00 7.30
C GLU A 100 16.01 8.13 6.36
N LEU A 101 15.13 8.53 5.43
CA LEU A 101 15.37 9.66 4.55
C LEU A 101 15.55 10.96 5.33
N ARG A 102 14.70 11.21 6.33
CA ARG A 102 14.83 12.38 7.22
C ARG A 102 16.16 12.37 7.96
N ARG A 103 16.60 11.22 8.48
CA ARG A 103 17.93 11.08 9.11
C ARG A 103 19.06 11.39 8.13
N LYS A 104 18.99 10.86 6.90
CA LYS A 104 20.00 11.15 5.86
C LYS A 104 20.04 12.62 5.51
N VAL A 105 18.89 13.27 5.35
CA VAL A 105 18.81 14.72 5.09
C VAL A 105 19.43 15.51 6.25
N GLN A 106 19.13 15.16 7.49
CA GLN A 106 19.73 15.81 8.67
C GLN A 106 21.25 15.61 8.75
N GLN A 107 21.75 14.41 8.43
CA GLN A 107 23.19 14.15 8.39
C GLN A 107 23.88 14.96 7.30
N LEU A 108 23.30 15.01 6.10
CA LEU A 108 23.86 15.78 4.99
C LEU A 108 23.79 17.28 5.28
N SER A 109 22.71 17.79 5.86
CA SER A 109 22.62 19.20 6.23
C SER A 109 23.66 19.56 7.30
N ALA A 110 23.85 18.72 8.32
CA ALA A 110 24.87 18.95 9.33
C ALA A 110 26.29 18.91 8.73
N ARG A 111 26.54 18.01 7.76
CA ARG A 111 27.82 17.95 7.06
C ARG A 111 28.07 19.17 6.16
N ILE A 112 27.02 19.70 5.53
CA ILE A 112 27.13 20.95 4.77
C ILE A 112 27.46 22.10 5.72
N GLU A 113 26.75 22.22 6.84
CA GLU A 113 27.02 23.26 7.84
C GLU A 113 28.45 23.17 8.39
N GLU A 114 28.96 21.97 8.67
CA GLU A 114 30.35 21.76 9.08
C GLU A 114 31.34 22.22 8.01
N LEU A 115 31.10 21.86 6.73
CA LEU A 115 31.95 22.28 5.62
C LEU A 115 31.87 23.80 5.35
N GLU A 116 30.71 24.42 5.56
CA GLU A 116 30.55 25.87 5.47
C GLU A 116 31.36 26.57 6.58
N ILE A 117 31.31 26.05 7.81
CA ILE A 117 32.13 26.55 8.93
C ILE A 117 33.63 26.38 8.64
N ASP A 118 34.05 25.22 8.14
CA ASP A 118 35.44 24.96 7.77
C ASP A 118 35.90 25.92 6.65
N ALA A 119 35.06 26.14 5.63
CA ALA A 119 35.36 27.07 4.54
C ALA A 119 35.41 28.53 5.02
N ASP A 120 34.53 28.96 5.91
CA ASP A 120 34.57 30.30 6.50
C ASP A 120 35.80 30.50 7.41
N ALA A 121 36.23 29.45 8.11
CA ALA A 121 37.46 29.45 8.88
C ALA A 121 38.69 29.56 7.96
N GLU A 122 38.74 28.78 6.87
CA GLU A 122 39.80 28.88 5.86
C GLU A 122 39.83 30.25 5.19
N LEU A 123 38.68 30.84 4.83
CA LEU A 123 38.59 32.20 4.29
C LEU A 123 39.04 33.26 5.31
N SER A 124 38.80 33.04 6.61
CA SER A 124 39.32 33.91 7.67
C SER A 124 40.84 33.79 7.81
N HIS A 125 41.41 32.62 7.51
CA HIS A 125 42.86 32.39 7.45
C HIS A 125 43.49 32.92 6.14
N GLU A 126 42.80 32.85 4.99
CA GLU A 126 43.25 33.40 3.70
C GLU A 126 43.07 34.92 3.58
N ASN A 127 42.07 35.50 4.26
CA ASN A 127 42.02 36.95 4.52
C ASN A 127 43.18 37.43 5.43
N GLY A 128 44.00 36.49 5.91
CA GLY A 128 45.32 36.70 6.49
C GLY A 128 46.46 36.76 5.47
N PHE A 129 46.23 37.08 4.19
CA PHE A 129 47.29 37.62 3.32
C PHE A 129 47.70 39.01 3.84
N GLY A 130 48.43 39.02 4.96
CA GLY A 130 49.00 40.17 5.65
C GLY A 130 48.00 41.29 5.90
N ASN A 131 47.66 41.58 7.14
CA ASN A 131 47.01 42.87 7.42
C ASN A 131 48.02 44.01 7.15
N PHE A 132 48.13 44.43 5.88
CA PHE A 132 49.10 45.41 5.40
C PHE A 132 48.81 46.82 5.88
N SER A 133 47.65 47.03 6.53
CA SER A 133 47.31 48.29 7.17
C SER A 133 48.37 48.72 8.20
N ASN A 134 49.11 47.76 8.77
CA ASN A 134 50.21 48.03 9.70
C ASN A 134 51.61 48.08 9.07
N LEU A 135 51.79 47.89 7.75
CA LEU A 135 53.11 48.02 7.12
C LEU A 135 53.69 49.45 7.22
N PHE A 136 52.82 50.45 7.39
CA PHE A 136 53.21 51.83 7.61
C PHE A 136 53.17 52.25 9.09
N ALA A 137 52.67 51.37 9.97
CA ALA A 137 52.55 51.64 11.40
C ALA A 137 53.86 51.28 12.12
N SER A 138 54.80 52.23 12.07
CA SER A 138 55.72 52.56 13.16
C SER A 138 56.57 51.42 13.76
N SER A 139 57.86 51.48 13.45
CA SER A 139 58.98 50.73 14.04
C SER A 139 59.22 50.96 15.55
N ARG A 140 58.19 51.25 16.37
CA ARG A 140 58.33 51.59 17.79
C ARG A 140 57.41 50.87 18.78
N SER A 141 56.47 50.04 18.34
CA SER A 141 55.71 49.17 19.25
C SER A 141 55.80 47.72 18.79
N GLY A 142 56.46 46.88 19.58
CA GLY A 142 56.76 45.49 19.27
C GLY A 142 55.55 44.54 19.27
N GLN A 143 54.61 44.73 18.34
CA GLN A 143 53.74 43.65 17.88
C GLN A 143 54.51 42.90 16.80
N ARG A 144 55.04 41.73 17.15
CA ARG A 144 55.62 40.79 16.20
C ARG A 144 54.48 39.98 15.62
N ASP A 145 54.01 40.35 14.44
CA ASP A 145 53.15 39.48 13.66
C ASP A 145 54.02 38.37 13.07
N ASP A 146 53.89 37.15 13.59
CA ASP A 146 54.60 35.94 13.16
C ASP A 146 54.06 35.41 11.81
N THR A 147 53.78 36.30 10.87
CA THR A 147 53.37 35.91 9.52
C THR A 147 54.59 35.52 8.70
N PRO A 148 54.47 34.49 7.83
CA PRO A 148 55.60 33.97 7.05
C PRO A 148 56.25 35.04 6.15
N PHE A 149 55.49 36.04 5.69
CA PHE A 149 56.01 37.15 4.90
C PHE A 149 56.84 38.15 5.72
N ASN A 150 56.45 38.45 6.97
CA ASN A 150 57.25 39.29 7.86
C ASN A 150 58.56 38.61 8.26
N VAL A 151 58.53 37.29 8.47
CA VAL A 151 59.74 36.50 8.75
C VAL A 151 60.73 36.56 7.57
N ILE A 152 60.23 36.56 6.33
CA ILE A 152 61.05 36.66 5.11
C ILE A 152 61.58 38.09 4.91
N LEU A 153 60.76 39.12 5.12
CA LEU A 153 61.17 40.54 4.99
C LEU A 153 62.12 41.00 6.10
N ALA A 154 61.99 40.48 7.31
CA ALA A 154 62.80 40.88 8.47
C ALA A 154 64.23 40.31 8.45
N GLY A 155 64.61 39.53 7.43
CA GLY A 155 66.01 39.15 7.21
C GLY A 155 66.61 38.28 8.34
N GLY A 156 66.23 37.01 8.39
CA GLY A 156 66.90 35.96 9.18
C GLY A 156 66.25 35.71 10.54
N ARG A 157 66.04 34.47 10.98
CA ARG A 157 67.02 33.37 11.07
C ARG A 157 66.29 32.02 11.06
N SER A 158 66.80 31.10 10.23
CA SER A 158 66.55 29.64 10.17
C SER A 158 65.30 29.09 10.89
N MET A 159 64.25 28.79 10.12
CA MET A 159 63.39 27.66 10.41
C MET A 159 63.27 26.85 9.12
N THR A 160 63.92 25.69 9.09
CA THR A 160 63.77 24.70 8.02
C THR A 160 62.33 24.19 8.07
N VAL A 161 61.55 24.51 7.05
CA VAL A 161 60.23 23.91 6.85
C VAL A 161 60.47 22.54 6.21
N ASP A 162 60.39 21.48 7.01
CA ASP A 162 60.41 20.10 6.50
C ASP A 162 59.11 19.82 5.74
N PHE A 163 59.22 19.57 4.44
CA PHE A 163 58.12 19.05 3.63
C PHE A 163 58.13 17.52 3.69
N ASP A 164 57.78 16.95 4.85
CA ASP A 164 57.56 15.51 4.95
C ASP A 164 56.13 15.20 4.48
N SER A 165 55.95 15.15 3.15
CA SER A 165 54.69 14.74 2.53
C SER A 165 54.64 13.21 2.44
N PRO A 166 53.56 12.55 2.90
CA PRO A 166 53.36 11.14 2.58
C PRO A 166 53.20 10.99 1.06
N GLN A 167 54.05 10.17 0.45
CA GLN A 167 54.02 9.83 -0.96
C GLN A 167 52.60 9.39 -1.36
N ILE A 168 51.90 10.24 -2.13
CA ILE A 168 50.64 9.88 -2.77
C ILE A 168 50.97 8.82 -3.83
N GLN A 169 50.80 7.54 -3.48
CA GLN A 169 50.90 6.44 -4.43
C GLN A 169 49.65 6.44 -5.32
N LEU A 170 49.76 7.10 -6.47
CA LEU A 170 48.78 6.96 -7.55
C LEU A 170 48.96 5.57 -8.18
N THR A 171 48.12 4.63 -7.78
CA THR A 171 47.97 3.35 -8.50
C THR A 171 47.10 3.59 -9.75
N PRO A 172 47.60 3.34 -10.97
CA PRO A 172 46.79 3.50 -12.17
C PRO A 172 45.72 2.40 -12.22
N ARG A 173 44.43 2.79 -12.17
CA ARG A 173 43.31 1.90 -12.51
C ARG A 173 43.39 1.57 -14.00
N VAL A 174 43.73 0.31 -14.31
CA VAL A 174 43.59 -0.24 -15.67
C VAL A 174 42.11 -0.37 -15.97
N PHE A 175 41.61 0.43 -16.92
CA PHE A 175 40.26 0.32 -17.46
C PHE A 175 40.27 -0.78 -18.53
N GLN A 176 39.69 -1.94 -18.24
CA GLN A 176 39.43 -2.97 -19.25
C GLN A 176 38.15 -2.60 -20.01
N GLY A 177 38.30 -2.34 -21.30
CA GLY A 177 37.22 -2.44 -22.28
C GLY A 177 37.07 -3.88 -22.77
#